data_AF-A0AAV8VLF1-F1
#
_entry.id   AF-A0AAV8VLF1-F1
#
_cell.length_a   1.000
_cell.length_b   1.000
_cell.length_c   1.000
_cell.angle_alpha   90.00
_cell.angle_beta   90.00
_cell.angle_gamma   90.00
#
_symmetry.space_group_name_H-M   'P 1'
#
loop_
_entity.id
_entity.type
_entity.pdbx_description
1 polymer ?
#
loop_
_entity_poly.entity_id
_entity_poly.type
_entity_poly.pdbx_seq_one_letter_code
_entity_poly.pdbx_strand_id
1 'polypeptide(L)'
;MQLCTRTARQHHVLGLSSPLAKPVLIGLEDPSHGVPGDVNNNHHHHHAGSALLADLIETRQANGPWPIEHPLPLPRWAAGSLTPFRLRSIREYEKLASEIEMQLQRVLEEHNYDTVGNFLEFYEAFKKSGRGSVLEFFHVYSPPITAEHYTCVGLALELWHRLSVQLESKYPGIGQHLCLVSCEEDIDSTPTYTALSDRLDTASYTLEKEHVLMCLKVEFSGRSGILLCDPGYHVSRVITVMADKTYPNTGWFIQSEENGIRKEYNYQLSPYNDTFVEWNERTTRNGALESFTGLIYVGRPYLTAVDVTERRNIVYTFRSLLSRDQKGHLIAGMYFKVLKNSDEFTIFYQCMGKQRIKMSFSDFMQSKVDEDLMKKIDICNDQLNLPKNKLLEIIRKSGQIQRDGEYLQQASEIERCINVMSANN
;
A
#
# COMPACT_ATOMS: atom_id res chain seq x y z
N MET A 1 -5.16 -11.58 8.24
CA MET A 1 -5.02 -12.57 7.13
C MET A 1 -4.31 -11.86 5.99
N GLN A 2 -3.16 -12.36 5.55
CA GLN A 2 -2.31 -11.70 4.55
C GLN A 2 -2.93 -11.87 3.16
N LEU A 3 -2.95 -10.79 2.37
CA LEU A 3 -3.40 -10.78 0.97
C LEU A 3 -2.48 -9.97 0.03
N CYS A 4 -1.58 -9.14 0.57
CA CYS A 4 -0.34 -8.76 -0.13
C CYS A 4 0.65 -9.95 -0.20
N THR A 5 1.59 -9.84 -1.14
CA THR A 5 2.79 -10.67 -1.41
C THR A 5 2.62 -12.18 -1.65
N ARG A 6 1.76 -12.93 -0.92
CA ARG A 6 1.75 -14.41 -1.00
C ARG A 6 0.73 -15.02 -1.98
N THR A 7 0.96 -14.85 -3.30
CA THR A 7 0.33 -15.68 -4.35
C THR A 7 1.37 -16.53 -5.11
N ALA A 8 1.26 -17.84 -4.93
CA ALA A 8 2.14 -18.89 -5.44
C ALA A 8 2.66 -18.73 -6.89
N ARG A 9 3.99 -18.79 -7.05
CA ARG A 9 4.63 -19.23 -8.30
C ARG A 9 4.41 -20.76 -8.44
N GLN A 10 3.45 -21.18 -9.25
CA GLN A 10 3.36 -22.57 -9.73
C GLN A 10 3.29 -22.58 -11.25
N HIS A 11 4.22 -23.32 -11.88
CA HIS A 11 4.30 -23.45 -13.34
C HIS A 11 3.23 -24.41 -13.87
N HIS A 12 2.59 -24.05 -14.99
CA HIS A 12 2.21 -25.03 -16.02
C HIS A 12 2.12 -24.36 -17.40
N VAL A 13 2.18 -25.19 -18.45
CA VAL A 13 2.38 -24.81 -19.86
C VAL A 13 1.23 -25.37 -20.73
N LEU A 14 1.12 -24.89 -21.99
CA LEU A 14 0.15 -25.25 -23.05
C LEU A 14 -1.19 -24.50 -22.99
N GLY A 15 -1.87 -24.17 -24.12
CA GLY A 15 -1.44 -24.25 -25.52
C GLY A 15 -2.57 -24.08 -26.55
N LEU A 16 -2.50 -23.04 -27.39
CA LEU A 16 -3.13 -22.83 -28.73
C LEU A 16 -4.59 -23.29 -29.00
N SER A 17 -5.47 -22.34 -29.38
CA SER A 17 -6.03 -22.22 -30.76
C SER A 17 -7.16 -21.16 -30.89
N SER A 18 -7.59 -20.88 -32.12
CA SER A 18 -8.56 -19.86 -32.59
C SER A 18 -9.48 -20.54 -33.66
N PRO A 19 -10.43 -19.91 -34.43
CA PRO A 19 -10.75 -18.48 -34.61
C PRO A 19 -12.24 -18.06 -34.84
N LEU A 20 -12.50 -16.73 -34.94
CA LEU A 20 -13.52 -15.99 -35.76
C LEU A 20 -15.04 -16.34 -35.61
N ALA A 21 -16.02 -15.43 -35.73
CA ALA A 21 -16.11 -14.19 -36.53
C ALA A 21 -17.11 -13.11 -35.99
N LYS A 22 -17.21 -11.98 -36.72
CA LYS A 22 -18.15 -10.81 -36.62
C LYS A 22 -19.15 -10.84 -37.83
N PRO A 23 -20.09 -9.88 -38.12
CA PRO A 23 -20.40 -8.52 -37.59
C PRO A 23 -21.80 -8.46 -36.91
N VAL A 24 -22.67 -7.42 -36.81
CA VAL A 24 -22.98 -6.13 -37.53
C VAL A 24 -23.49 -5.05 -36.52
N LEU A 25 -23.75 -3.81 -36.99
CA LEU A 25 -24.22 -2.62 -36.22
C LEU A 25 -25.75 -2.46 -36.19
N ILE A 26 -26.23 -1.61 -35.26
CA ILE A 26 -27.11 -0.41 -35.37
C ILE A 26 -27.38 0.05 -33.90
N GLY A 27 -27.21 1.30 -33.46
CA GLY A 27 -28.05 2.50 -33.69
C GLY A 27 -29.31 2.48 -32.78
N LEU A 28 -29.74 3.54 -32.07
CA LEU A 28 -29.37 4.96 -32.01
C LEU A 28 -29.80 5.59 -30.65
N GLU A 29 -29.24 6.77 -30.36
CA GLU A 29 -29.83 7.93 -29.62
C GLU A 29 -30.19 7.88 -28.11
N ASP A 30 -29.76 8.97 -27.44
CA ASP A 30 -30.14 9.53 -26.14
C ASP A 30 -31.37 10.45 -26.34
N PRO A 31 -32.21 10.78 -25.33
CA PRO A 31 -31.95 12.06 -24.66
C PRO A 31 -32.37 12.17 -23.17
N SER A 32 -31.40 12.52 -22.34
CA SER A 32 -31.43 13.56 -21.28
C SER A 32 -32.79 14.17 -20.85
N HIS A 33 -33.07 14.13 -19.54
CA HIS A 33 -33.74 15.22 -18.79
C HIS A 33 -33.21 15.22 -17.34
N GLY A 34 -33.16 16.39 -16.70
CA GLY A 34 -32.72 16.54 -15.30
C GLY A 34 -33.30 17.80 -14.65
N VAL A 35 -33.18 17.92 -13.32
CA VAL A 35 -33.47 19.14 -12.51
C VAL A 35 -32.85 18.95 -11.09
N PRO A 36 -32.50 20.01 -10.33
CA PRO A 36 -31.43 19.93 -9.32
C PRO A 36 -31.84 20.15 -7.83
N GLY A 37 -30.86 20.03 -6.93
CA GLY A 37 -30.91 20.32 -5.48
C GLY A 37 -30.20 19.21 -4.68
N ASP A 38 -29.34 19.44 -3.68
CA ASP A 38 -28.77 20.68 -3.13
C ASP A 38 -27.28 20.46 -2.81
N VAL A 39 -26.46 21.52 -2.89
CA VAL A 39 -25.04 21.48 -2.49
C VAL A 39 -24.89 22.17 -1.13
N ASN A 40 -24.51 21.42 -0.10
CA ASN A 40 -24.26 21.94 1.24
C ASN A 40 -22.75 21.92 1.57
N ASN A 41 -22.29 22.90 2.35
CA ASN A 41 -20.87 23.25 2.46
C ASN A 41 -20.02 22.20 3.18
N ASN A 42 -18.99 21.65 2.51
CA ASN A 42 -17.88 20.94 3.17
C ASN A 42 -16.51 21.00 2.44
N HIS A 43 -16.39 21.68 1.29
CA HIS A 43 -15.17 21.61 0.45
C HIS A 43 -13.99 22.50 0.84
N HIS A 44 -14.13 23.44 1.80
CA HIS A 44 -13.05 24.40 2.10
C HIS A 44 -11.89 23.86 2.96
N HIS A 45 -11.99 22.68 3.57
CA HIS A 45 -10.85 22.07 4.29
C HIS A 45 -9.99 21.14 3.45
N HIS A 46 -10.54 20.46 2.43
CA HIS A 46 -9.78 19.48 1.63
C HIS A 46 -8.69 20.13 0.74
N HIS A 47 -8.96 21.29 0.15
CA HIS A 47 -7.99 21.94 -0.75
C HIS A 47 -6.70 22.38 -0.07
N ALA A 48 -6.74 22.81 1.20
CA ALA A 48 -5.55 23.26 1.93
C ALA A 48 -4.61 22.11 2.31
N GLY A 49 -5.16 20.96 2.73
CA GLY A 49 -4.36 19.77 3.03
C GLY A 49 -3.72 19.17 1.79
N SER A 50 -4.47 19.09 0.68
CA SER A 50 -3.97 18.56 -0.61
C SER A 50 -2.74 19.31 -1.13
N ALA A 51 -2.71 20.65 -1.01
CA ALA A 51 -1.55 21.44 -1.45
C ALA A 51 -0.28 21.17 -0.62
N LEU A 52 -0.42 20.97 0.69
CA LEU A 52 0.71 20.72 1.59
C LEU A 52 1.23 19.27 1.50
N LEU A 53 0.39 18.32 1.12
CA LEU A 53 0.83 16.97 0.78
C LEU A 53 1.59 16.95 -0.55
N ALA A 54 1.16 17.74 -1.54
CA ALA A 54 1.88 17.88 -2.82
C ALA A 54 3.28 18.51 -2.62
N ASP A 55 3.39 19.58 -1.82
CA ASP A 55 4.69 20.18 -1.44
C ASP A 55 5.60 19.18 -0.70
N LEU A 56 5.05 18.36 0.20
CA LEU A 56 5.81 17.29 0.86
C LEU A 56 6.35 16.27 -0.17
N ILE A 57 5.56 15.89 -1.16
CA ILE A 57 5.98 14.96 -2.21
C ILE A 57 7.06 15.59 -3.10
N GLU A 58 6.83 16.82 -3.60
CA GLU A 58 7.79 17.52 -4.49
C GLU A 58 9.13 17.81 -3.81
N THR A 59 9.13 18.07 -2.49
CA THR A 59 10.35 18.38 -1.73
C THR A 59 11.05 17.16 -1.12
N ARG A 60 10.35 16.03 -0.92
CA ARG A 60 10.89 14.83 -0.23
C ARG A 60 10.93 13.56 -1.05
N GLN A 61 10.34 13.54 -2.24
CA GLN A 61 10.41 12.41 -3.17
C GLN A 61 11.09 12.85 -4.48
N ALA A 62 11.58 11.86 -5.23
CA ALA A 62 12.27 12.07 -6.48
C ALA A 62 12.04 10.86 -7.39
N ASN A 63 12.19 11.06 -8.70
CA ASN A 63 12.17 9.97 -9.66
C ASN A 63 13.51 9.20 -9.61
N GLY A 64 13.42 7.88 -9.77
CA GLY A 64 14.57 7.01 -9.92
C GLY A 64 15.16 7.10 -11.35
N PRO A 65 16.46 6.84 -11.52
CA PRO A 65 17.03 6.60 -12.85
C PRO A 65 16.35 5.36 -13.44
N TRP A 66 15.85 5.44 -14.67
CA TRP A 66 15.18 4.31 -15.33
C TRP A 66 15.99 3.84 -16.54
N PRO A 67 16.79 2.77 -16.42
CA PRO A 67 17.46 2.12 -17.55
C PRO A 67 16.42 1.49 -18.49
N ILE A 68 16.63 1.62 -19.81
CA ILE A 68 15.64 1.23 -20.84
C ILE A 68 15.18 -0.24 -20.69
N GLU A 69 16.09 -1.15 -20.34
CA GLU A 69 15.84 -2.59 -20.19
C GLU A 69 15.37 -3.01 -18.78
N HIS A 70 15.16 -2.06 -17.86
CA HIS A 70 14.79 -2.35 -16.46
C HIS A 70 13.28 -2.17 -16.26
N PRO A 71 12.56 -3.08 -15.58
CA PRO A 71 11.09 -3.07 -15.54
C PRO A 71 10.50 -2.05 -14.55
N LEU A 72 11.33 -1.33 -13.80
CA LEU A 72 11.00 -0.26 -12.86
C LEU A 72 12.11 0.81 -12.90
N PRO A 73 11.88 2.04 -12.39
CA PRO A 73 12.99 2.93 -12.07
C PRO A 73 13.81 2.37 -10.89
N LEU A 74 15.08 2.79 -10.77
CA LEU A 74 15.98 2.30 -9.74
C LEU A 74 15.76 3.00 -8.39
N PRO A 75 15.70 2.26 -7.26
CA PRO A 75 15.54 2.85 -5.94
C PRO A 75 16.70 3.76 -5.55
N ARG A 76 16.40 4.89 -4.87
CA ARG A 76 17.41 5.80 -4.32
C ARG A 76 17.10 6.24 -2.90
N TRP A 77 18.18 6.49 -2.16
CA TRP A 77 18.15 7.08 -0.82
C TRP A 77 18.86 8.44 -0.82
N ALA A 78 18.68 9.24 0.23
CA ALA A 78 19.43 10.49 0.38
C ALA A 78 20.92 10.20 0.62
N ALA A 79 21.78 11.20 0.38
CA ALA A 79 23.22 11.06 0.63
C ALA A 79 23.58 11.04 2.12
N GLY A 80 22.80 11.74 2.95
CA GLY A 80 22.98 11.79 4.40
C GLY A 80 22.26 10.64 5.13
N SER A 81 22.81 10.23 6.27
CA SER A 81 22.17 9.28 7.18
C SER A 81 21.06 9.95 8.01
N LEU A 82 20.20 9.12 8.63
CA LEU A 82 19.14 9.62 9.51
C LEU A 82 19.72 10.47 10.65
N THR A 83 19.27 11.73 10.73
CA THR A 83 19.67 12.69 11.78
C THR A 83 18.74 12.54 12.99
N PRO A 84 19.23 12.18 14.20
CA PRO A 84 18.36 11.95 15.35
C PRO A 84 17.59 13.20 15.78
N PHE A 85 16.29 13.05 16.01
CA PHE A 85 15.49 14.03 16.75
C PHE A 85 15.85 13.91 18.24
N ARG A 86 16.31 15.03 18.82
CA ARG A 86 16.93 15.05 20.16
C ARG A 86 15.91 15.41 21.23
N LEU A 87 15.67 14.48 22.15
CA LEU A 87 14.71 14.58 23.24
C LEU A 87 15.46 14.57 24.59
N ARG A 88 14.93 15.30 25.59
CA ARG A 88 15.58 15.52 26.88
C ARG A 88 15.48 14.31 27.80
N SER A 89 14.46 13.48 27.64
CA SER A 89 14.20 12.33 28.52
C SER A 89 13.27 11.28 27.90
N ILE A 90 13.27 10.08 28.46
CA ILE A 90 12.34 8.99 28.11
C ILE A 90 10.87 9.45 28.25
N ARG A 91 10.54 10.26 29.26
CA ARG A 91 9.19 10.84 29.46
C ARG A 91 8.74 11.84 28.40
N GLU A 92 9.66 12.38 27.61
CA GLU A 92 9.36 13.23 26.47
C GLU A 92 9.15 12.38 25.21
N TYR A 93 9.93 11.30 25.07
CA TYR A 93 9.72 10.27 24.05
C TYR A 93 8.37 9.54 24.23
N GLU A 94 8.01 9.12 25.45
CA GLU A 94 6.73 8.48 25.77
C GLU A 94 5.54 9.33 25.29
N LYS A 95 5.60 10.66 25.50
CA LYS A 95 4.60 11.61 25.03
C LYS A 95 4.60 11.74 23.51
N LEU A 96 5.77 11.88 22.89
CA LEU A 96 5.89 11.98 21.44
C LEU A 96 5.34 10.73 20.74
N ALA A 97 5.72 9.55 21.22
CA ALA A 97 5.23 8.27 20.72
C ALA A 97 3.71 8.14 20.87
N SER A 98 3.14 8.54 22.02
CA SER A 98 1.69 8.53 22.23
C SER A 98 0.95 9.52 21.32
N GLU A 99 1.51 10.69 21.04
CA GLU A 99 0.90 11.67 20.13
C GLU A 99 1.03 11.25 18.65
N ILE A 100 2.14 10.59 18.27
CA ILE A 100 2.29 9.97 16.94
C ILE A 100 1.30 8.81 16.78
N GLU A 101 1.20 7.92 17.77
CA GLU A 101 0.29 6.77 17.77
C GLU A 101 -1.17 7.21 17.57
N MET A 102 -1.61 8.29 18.24
CA MET A 102 -2.94 8.86 18.04
C MET A 102 -3.20 9.32 16.59
N GLN A 103 -2.20 9.85 15.88
CA GLN A 103 -2.37 10.25 14.47
C GLN A 103 -2.32 9.07 13.51
N LEU A 104 -1.48 8.07 13.80
CA LEU A 104 -1.43 6.80 13.08
C LEU A 104 -2.78 6.08 13.15
N GLN A 105 -3.37 5.96 14.35
CA GLN A 105 -4.69 5.34 14.55
C GLN A 105 -5.81 6.07 13.81
N ARG A 106 -5.73 7.41 13.72
CA ARG A 106 -6.65 8.23 12.90
C ARG A 106 -6.48 8.00 11.40
N VAL A 107 -5.24 7.96 10.90
CA VAL A 107 -4.97 7.67 9.47
C VAL A 107 -5.53 6.30 9.07
N LEU A 108 -5.51 5.31 9.98
CA LEU A 108 -6.05 3.96 9.74
C LEU A 108 -7.59 3.85 9.82
N GLU A 109 -8.27 4.81 10.43
CA GLU A 109 -9.74 4.86 10.53
C GLU A 109 -10.35 5.79 9.46
N GLU A 110 -9.70 6.93 9.18
CA GLU A 110 -10.19 7.94 8.24
C GLU A 110 -9.97 7.59 6.76
N HIS A 111 -8.95 6.78 6.45
CA HIS A 111 -8.57 6.43 5.07
C HIS A 111 -8.59 4.92 4.83
N ASN A 112 -9.04 4.55 3.63
CA ASN A 112 -8.92 3.18 3.14
C ASN A 112 -7.49 2.91 2.62
N TYR A 113 -7.02 1.67 2.74
CA TYR A 113 -5.92 1.16 1.92
C TYR A 113 -6.50 0.70 0.58
N ASP A 114 -6.19 1.38 -0.52
CA ASP A 114 -6.79 1.14 -1.83
C ASP A 114 -5.77 0.94 -2.96
N THR A 115 -5.62 -0.30 -3.40
CA THR A 115 -4.90 -0.69 -4.63
C THR A 115 -5.84 -0.93 -5.80
N VAL A 116 -7.17 -0.91 -5.59
CA VAL A 116 -8.19 -0.95 -6.64
C VAL A 116 -8.27 0.41 -7.34
N GLY A 117 -8.33 1.51 -6.59
CA GLY A 117 -8.32 2.89 -7.13
C GLY A 117 -7.17 3.12 -8.11
N ASN A 118 -5.93 2.84 -7.69
CA ASN A 118 -4.73 2.94 -8.54
C ASN A 118 -4.80 2.08 -9.81
N PHE A 119 -5.44 0.92 -9.76
CA PHE A 119 -5.65 0.05 -10.91
C PHE A 119 -6.72 0.57 -11.87
N LEU A 120 -7.79 1.21 -11.36
CA LEU A 120 -8.80 1.87 -12.17
C LEU A 120 -8.23 3.10 -12.88
N GLU A 121 -7.58 4.01 -12.13
CA GLU A 121 -7.06 5.27 -12.70
C GLU A 121 -5.92 5.02 -13.69
N PHE A 122 -5.00 4.09 -13.42
CA PHE A 122 -3.96 3.71 -14.39
C PHE A 122 -4.55 3.15 -15.68
N TYR A 123 -5.60 2.32 -15.59
CA TYR A 123 -6.27 1.79 -16.78
C TYR A 123 -6.98 2.90 -17.57
N GLU A 124 -7.80 3.72 -16.93
CA GLU A 124 -8.54 4.81 -17.58
C GLU A 124 -7.57 5.81 -18.24
N ALA A 125 -6.49 6.19 -17.53
CA ALA A 125 -5.44 7.04 -18.06
C ALA A 125 -4.68 6.36 -19.23
N PHE A 126 -4.42 5.05 -19.17
CA PHE A 126 -3.84 4.29 -20.28
C PHE A 126 -4.73 4.33 -21.51
N LYS A 127 -6.02 3.97 -21.41
CA LYS A 127 -6.96 3.98 -22.54
C LYS A 127 -7.12 5.40 -23.12
N LYS A 128 -7.17 6.42 -22.26
CA LYS A 128 -7.23 7.84 -22.64
C LYS A 128 -5.95 8.34 -23.32
N SER A 129 -4.78 7.73 -23.05
CA SER A 129 -3.51 8.08 -23.70
C SER A 129 -3.43 7.68 -25.17
N GLY A 130 -4.26 6.74 -25.62
CA GLY A 130 -4.24 6.20 -26.99
C GLY A 130 -3.02 5.34 -27.34
N ARG A 131 -2.13 5.02 -26.38
CA ARG A 131 -0.98 4.13 -26.58
C ARG A 131 -1.43 2.68 -26.75
N GLY A 132 -0.75 1.93 -27.62
CA GLY A 132 -0.93 0.47 -27.75
C GLY A 132 -0.12 -0.36 -26.73
N SER A 133 0.92 0.23 -26.14
CA SER A 133 1.82 -0.42 -25.19
C SER A 133 1.56 0.06 -23.76
N VAL A 134 1.17 -0.87 -22.88
CA VAL A 134 1.02 -0.63 -21.44
C VAL A 134 2.38 -0.33 -20.82
N LEU A 135 3.46 -0.97 -21.29
CA LEU A 135 4.82 -0.73 -20.80
C LEU A 135 5.29 0.70 -21.12
N GLU A 136 5.07 1.19 -22.34
CA GLU A 136 5.39 2.58 -22.69
C GLU A 136 4.61 3.59 -21.85
N PHE A 137 3.34 3.29 -21.55
CA PHE A 137 2.53 4.15 -20.68
C PHE A 137 3.01 4.08 -19.23
N PHE A 138 3.32 2.89 -18.73
CA PHE A 138 3.89 2.65 -17.40
C PHE A 138 5.21 3.39 -17.18
N HIS A 139 6.03 3.58 -18.23
CA HIS A 139 7.26 4.37 -18.18
C HIS A 139 7.05 5.89 -18.06
N VAL A 140 5.87 6.42 -18.44
CA VAL A 140 5.57 7.88 -18.39
C VAL A 140 4.46 8.26 -17.42
N TYR A 141 3.73 7.28 -16.87
CA TYR A 141 2.71 7.50 -15.86
C TYR A 141 3.32 8.05 -14.56
N SER A 142 2.55 8.83 -13.80
CA SER A 142 2.92 9.29 -12.45
C SER A 142 1.84 8.81 -11.48
N PRO A 143 2.15 7.93 -10.51
CA PRO A 143 1.15 7.41 -9.58
C PRO A 143 0.49 8.52 -8.74
N PRO A 144 -0.85 8.60 -8.66
CA PRO A 144 -1.53 9.62 -7.88
C PRO A 144 -1.47 9.28 -6.38
N ILE A 145 -0.98 10.22 -5.56
CA ILE A 145 -1.03 10.11 -4.09
C ILE A 145 -2.21 10.94 -3.58
N THR A 146 -3.36 10.30 -3.37
CA THR A 146 -4.60 10.91 -2.86
C THR A 146 -5.40 9.91 -2.04
N ALA A 147 -6.37 10.36 -1.25
CA ALA A 147 -7.19 9.49 -0.39
C ALA A 147 -7.98 8.37 -1.12
N GLU A 148 -8.25 8.52 -2.43
CA GLU A 148 -8.86 7.47 -3.27
C GLU A 148 -7.82 6.46 -3.83
N HIS A 149 -6.54 6.63 -3.48
CA HIS A 149 -5.37 5.98 -4.08
C HIS A 149 -4.27 5.64 -3.05
N TYR A 150 -4.59 5.67 -1.75
CA TYR A 150 -3.59 5.48 -0.69
C TYR A 150 -3.21 4.00 -0.48
N THR A 151 -1.96 3.66 -0.80
CA THR A 151 -1.34 2.39 -0.39
C THR A 151 -0.36 2.63 0.77
N CYS A 152 0.66 1.78 0.97
CA CYS A 152 1.68 1.99 2.00
C CYS A 152 2.41 3.34 1.83
N VAL A 153 2.68 3.75 0.59
CA VAL A 153 3.34 5.03 0.28
C VAL A 153 2.42 6.19 0.61
N GLY A 154 1.19 6.19 0.09
CA GLY A 154 0.20 7.23 0.35
C GLY A 154 -0.14 7.43 1.84
N LEU A 155 -0.44 6.35 2.57
CA LEU A 155 -0.74 6.43 4.00
C LEU A 155 0.46 6.91 4.85
N ALA A 156 1.69 6.54 4.48
CA ALA A 156 2.89 6.99 5.18
C ALA A 156 3.21 8.48 4.91
N LEU A 157 2.92 8.98 3.70
CA LEU A 157 3.02 10.40 3.35
C LEU A 157 1.93 11.25 4.03
N GLU A 158 0.68 10.78 4.06
CA GLU A 158 -0.42 11.38 4.82
C GLU A 158 -0.07 11.50 6.32
N LEU A 159 0.50 10.44 6.90
CA LEU A 159 0.95 10.45 8.29
C LEU A 159 2.10 11.45 8.50
N TRP A 160 3.13 11.44 7.64
CA TRP A 160 4.24 12.41 7.71
C TRP A 160 3.74 13.85 7.59
N HIS A 161 2.82 14.14 6.67
CA HIS A 161 2.17 15.45 6.55
C HIS A 161 1.44 15.85 7.86
N ARG A 162 0.55 14.99 8.37
CA ARG A 162 -0.21 15.25 9.61
C ARG A 162 0.69 15.53 10.80
N LEU A 163 1.73 14.72 10.99
CA LEU A 163 2.69 14.87 12.09
C LEU A 163 3.50 16.17 11.95
N SER A 164 3.95 16.50 10.74
CA SER A 164 4.70 17.73 10.45
C SER A 164 3.90 19.00 10.75
N VAL A 165 2.58 18.98 10.55
CA VAL A 165 1.71 20.14 10.86
C VAL A 165 1.29 20.15 12.33
N GLN A 166 0.82 19.03 12.88
CA GLN A 166 0.21 18.99 14.21
C GLN A 166 1.20 18.99 15.37
N LEU A 167 2.43 18.48 15.17
CA LEU A 167 3.42 18.35 16.25
C LEU A 167 4.42 19.51 16.32
N GLU A 168 4.59 20.29 15.26
CA GLU A 168 5.58 21.37 15.15
C GLU A 168 5.51 22.37 16.32
N SER A 169 4.31 22.71 16.79
CA SER A 169 4.13 23.66 17.91
C SER A 169 4.63 23.13 19.27
N LYS A 170 4.83 21.82 19.41
CA LYS A 170 5.34 21.15 20.61
C LYS A 170 6.77 20.63 20.42
N TYR A 171 7.08 20.23 19.20
CA TYR A 171 8.30 19.55 18.77
C TYR A 171 8.86 20.24 17.52
N PRO A 172 9.40 21.47 17.61
CA PRO A 172 9.80 22.25 16.44
C PRO A 172 10.86 21.55 15.59
N GLY A 173 10.70 21.62 14.27
CA GLY A 173 11.53 20.98 13.26
C GLY A 173 11.24 19.48 13.05
N ILE A 174 10.29 18.86 13.77
CA ILE A 174 10.09 17.40 13.71
C ILE A 174 9.80 16.88 12.29
N GLY A 175 9.08 17.65 11.48
CA GLY A 175 8.80 17.31 10.07
C GLY A 175 10.05 17.15 9.19
N GLN A 176 11.20 17.68 9.63
CA GLN A 176 12.50 17.54 8.96
C GLN A 176 13.28 16.28 9.37
N HIS A 177 12.93 15.66 10.51
CA HIS A 177 13.52 14.42 11.02
C HIS A 177 12.69 13.17 10.70
N LEU A 178 11.40 13.35 10.38
CA LEU A 178 10.55 12.32 9.79
C LEU A 178 11.02 11.99 8.37
N CYS A 179 10.84 10.73 7.96
CA CYS A 179 11.17 10.26 6.62
C CYS A 179 10.40 8.98 6.27
N LEU A 180 10.45 8.58 4.99
CA LEU A 180 10.14 7.21 4.58
C LEU A 180 11.41 6.33 4.61
N VAL A 181 11.23 5.05 4.91
CA VAL A 181 12.24 3.99 4.79
C VAL A 181 11.69 2.84 3.96
N SER A 182 12.53 2.18 3.18
CA SER A 182 12.12 1.03 2.37
C SER A 182 12.06 -0.26 3.19
N CYS A 183 11.13 -1.14 2.84
CA CYS A 183 10.95 -2.46 3.42
C CYS A 183 10.90 -3.53 2.33
N GLU A 184 11.51 -4.67 2.61
CA GLU A 184 11.71 -5.78 1.68
C GLU A 184 11.30 -7.10 2.37
N GLU A 185 10.63 -7.99 1.63
CA GLU A 185 9.97 -9.19 2.20
C GLU A 185 10.49 -10.52 1.66
N ASP A 186 10.51 -10.70 0.33
CA ASP A 186 10.96 -11.95 -0.30
C ASP A 186 12.50 -11.97 -0.36
N ILE A 187 13.15 -12.17 0.79
CA ILE A 187 14.61 -12.09 0.98
C ILE A 187 15.20 -13.50 1.18
N ASP A 188 16.12 -13.91 0.31
CA ASP A 188 16.75 -15.24 0.37
C ASP A 188 17.64 -15.44 1.62
N SER A 189 18.35 -14.38 2.02
CA SER A 189 19.38 -14.46 3.06
C SER A 189 19.61 -13.09 3.71
N THR A 190 19.08 -12.88 4.92
CA THR A 190 19.26 -11.60 5.63
C THR A 190 20.73 -11.24 5.91
N PRO A 191 21.69 -12.17 6.16
CA PRO A 191 23.11 -11.82 6.22
C PRO A 191 23.67 -11.33 4.88
N THR A 192 23.21 -11.89 3.76
CA THR A 192 23.64 -11.46 2.42
C THR A 192 23.07 -10.08 2.09
N TYR A 193 21.78 -9.87 2.36
CA TYR A 193 21.09 -8.60 2.10
C TYR A 193 21.68 -7.44 2.90
N THR A 194 21.89 -7.64 4.21
CA THR A 194 22.42 -6.60 5.11
C THR A 194 23.86 -6.20 4.76
N ALA A 195 24.63 -7.09 4.15
CA ALA A 195 25.96 -6.78 3.60
C ALA A 195 25.93 -5.86 2.37
N LEU A 196 24.78 -5.66 1.72
CA LEU A 196 24.63 -4.74 0.59
C LEU A 196 24.56 -3.25 1.00
N SER A 197 24.42 -2.92 2.30
CA SER A 197 24.20 -1.55 2.82
C SER A 197 25.05 -0.44 2.15
N ASP A 198 26.38 -0.54 2.20
CA ASP A 198 27.34 0.40 1.62
C ASP A 198 27.29 0.49 0.08
N ARG A 199 26.53 -0.43 -0.54
CA ARG A 199 26.45 -0.65 -1.97
C ARG A 199 25.03 -0.63 -2.53
N LEU A 200 24.00 -0.30 -1.74
CA LEU A 200 22.59 -0.32 -2.14
C LEU A 200 22.34 0.49 -3.43
N ASP A 201 22.95 1.67 -3.57
CA ASP A 201 22.85 2.50 -4.79
C ASP A 201 23.51 1.84 -6.03
N THR A 202 24.40 0.86 -5.85
CA THR A 202 25.02 0.05 -6.93
C THR A 202 24.36 -1.31 -7.13
N ALA A 203 23.64 -1.81 -6.12
CA ALA A 203 22.89 -3.07 -6.18
C ALA A 203 21.44 -2.85 -6.67
N SER A 204 20.98 -1.60 -6.74
CA SER A 204 19.62 -1.18 -7.11
C SER A 204 19.04 -1.84 -8.37
N TYR A 205 19.88 -2.33 -9.30
CA TYR A 205 19.49 -3.04 -10.53
C TYR A 205 18.91 -4.45 -10.29
N THR A 206 18.95 -4.98 -9.07
CA THR A 206 18.37 -6.28 -8.71
C THR A 206 17.47 -6.22 -7.48
N LEU A 207 17.21 -5.03 -6.92
CA LEU A 207 16.48 -4.86 -5.66
C LEU A 207 15.08 -4.33 -5.90
N GLU A 208 14.08 -5.14 -5.58
CA GLU A 208 12.68 -4.69 -5.53
C GLU A 208 12.36 -4.07 -4.16
N LYS A 209 11.51 -3.04 -4.17
CA LYS A 209 11.12 -2.27 -2.97
C LYS A 209 9.60 -2.23 -2.87
N GLU A 210 9.05 -3.29 -2.27
CA GLU A 210 7.60 -3.59 -2.26
C GLU A 210 6.81 -2.77 -1.24
N HIS A 211 7.44 -2.33 -0.15
CA HIS A 211 6.77 -1.70 0.98
C HIS A 211 7.59 -0.54 1.57
N VAL A 212 6.93 0.37 2.28
CA VAL A 212 7.57 1.50 2.97
C VAL A 212 6.91 1.77 4.32
N LEU A 213 7.71 2.25 5.27
CA LEU A 213 7.26 2.71 6.58
C LEU A 213 7.64 4.17 6.80
N MET A 214 6.90 4.86 7.67
CA MET A 214 7.33 6.14 8.22
C MET A 214 8.33 5.90 9.36
N CYS A 215 9.41 6.68 9.40
CA CYS A 215 10.51 6.52 10.34
C CYS A 215 10.94 7.85 10.98
N LEU A 216 11.27 7.79 12.27
CA LEU A 216 11.91 8.85 13.04
C LEU A 216 13.07 8.26 13.86
N LYS A 217 14.31 8.66 13.56
CA LYS A 217 15.44 8.35 14.46
C LYS A 217 15.39 9.27 15.67
N VAL A 218 15.55 8.72 16.87
CA VAL A 218 15.45 9.46 18.13
C VAL A 218 16.70 9.26 18.99
N GLU A 219 17.04 10.30 19.77
CA GLU A 219 18.08 10.21 20.80
C GLU A 219 17.59 10.88 22.09
N PHE A 220 17.67 10.17 23.21
CA PHE A 220 17.36 10.69 24.55
C PHE A 220 18.20 10.02 25.62
N SER A 221 18.59 10.76 26.67
CA SER A 221 19.40 10.24 27.78
C SER A 221 20.69 9.52 27.34
N GLY A 222 21.29 9.91 26.21
CA GLY A 222 22.47 9.25 25.61
C GLY A 222 22.18 7.91 24.90
N ARG A 223 20.91 7.55 24.71
CA ARG A 223 20.47 6.31 24.04
C ARG A 223 19.86 6.65 22.68
N SER A 224 20.23 5.88 21.64
CA SER A 224 19.64 5.97 20.30
C SER A 224 18.55 4.92 20.10
N GLY A 225 17.52 5.29 19.35
CA GLY A 225 16.48 4.37 18.89
C GLY A 225 15.88 4.79 17.54
N ILE A 226 15.10 3.89 16.96
CA ILE A 226 14.27 4.14 15.78
C ILE A 226 12.80 3.99 16.19
N LEU A 227 12.00 4.99 15.86
CA LEU A 227 10.55 4.95 15.93
C LEU A 227 10.03 4.67 14.51
N LEU A 228 9.24 3.60 14.35
CA LEU A 228 8.61 3.23 13.09
C LEU A 228 7.07 3.27 13.21
N CYS A 229 6.41 3.64 12.12
CA CYS A 229 4.97 3.51 11.94
C CYS A 229 4.71 2.83 10.59
N ASP A 230 3.95 1.74 10.61
CA ASP A 230 3.55 1.00 9.42
C ASP A 230 2.03 1.12 9.20
N PRO A 231 1.57 2.18 8.53
CA PRO A 231 0.16 2.30 8.19
C PRO A 231 -0.22 1.38 7.02
N GLY A 232 0.71 1.01 6.14
CA GLY A 232 0.46 0.11 4.99
C GLY A 232 0.00 -1.28 5.42
N TYR A 233 0.62 -1.86 6.45
CA TYR A 233 0.15 -3.08 7.11
C TYR A 233 -0.70 -2.84 8.36
N HIS A 234 -1.11 -1.59 8.56
CA HIS A 234 -2.08 -1.17 9.55
C HIS A 234 -1.68 -1.61 10.96
N VAL A 235 -0.40 -1.45 11.27
CA VAL A 235 0.10 -1.55 12.64
C VAL A 235 -0.37 -0.30 13.37
N SER A 236 -1.41 -0.45 14.18
CA SER A 236 -2.11 0.62 14.90
C SER A 236 -1.35 1.22 16.07
N ARG A 237 -0.02 1.05 16.09
CA ARG A 237 0.83 1.44 17.20
C ARG A 237 2.21 1.89 16.78
N VAL A 238 2.83 2.71 17.62
CA VAL A 238 4.25 3.08 17.47
C VAL A 238 5.13 1.88 17.81
N ILE A 239 6.01 1.55 16.87
CA ILE A 239 7.08 0.57 17.04
C ILE A 239 8.33 1.33 17.49
N THR A 240 8.90 0.94 18.62
CA THR A 240 10.13 1.48 19.17
C THR A 240 11.22 0.41 19.15
N VAL A 241 12.30 0.65 18.42
CA VAL A 241 13.49 -0.20 18.37
C VAL A 241 14.65 0.55 19.04
N MET A 242 15.04 0.15 20.25
CA MET A 242 16.17 0.76 20.94
C MET A 242 17.46 -0.01 20.66
N ALA A 243 18.57 0.71 20.47
CA ALA A 243 19.87 0.08 20.19
C ALA A 243 20.38 -0.82 21.34
N ASP A 244 20.02 -0.49 22.59
CA ASP A 244 20.32 -1.29 23.79
C ASP A 244 19.27 -2.38 24.08
N LYS A 245 18.21 -2.46 23.27
CA LYS A 245 17.04 -3.35 23.43
C LYS A 245 16.27 -3.18 24.76
N THR A 246 16.52 -2.14 25.55
CA THR A 246 15.81 -1.87 26.83
C THR A 246 14.63 -0.90 26.66
N TYR A 247 13.75 -0.80 27.66
CA TYR A 247 12.59 0.11 27.64
C TYR A 247 13.01 1.53 27.19
N PRO A 248 12.33 2.18 26.22
CA PRO A 248 10.97 1.90 25.71
C PRO A 248 10.87 0.94 24.50
N ASN A 249 11.86 0.06 24.25
CA ASN A 249 11.79 -0.94 23.17
C ASN A 249 10.49 -1.79 23.19
N THR A 250 9.77 -1.86 22.06
CA THR A 250 8.41 -2.44 21.98
C THR A 250 8.34 -3.95 22.20
N GLY A 251 9.39 -4.70 21.85
CA GLY A 251 9.41 -6.16 22.00
C GLY A 251 8.47 -6.91 21.04
N TRP A 252 7.94 -8.06 21.48
CA TRP A 252 6.93 -8.84 20.76
C TRP A 252 5.52 -8.32 21.11
N PHE A 253 4.63 -8.22 20.12
CA PHE A 253 3.23 -7.86 20.33
C PHE A 253 2.29 -8.59 19.36
N ILE A 254 1.04 -8.78 19.77
CA ILE A 254 -0.02 -9.36 18.93
C ILE A 254 -0.51 -8.29 17.95
N GLN A 255 -0.44 -8.57 16.65
CA GLN A 255 -1.01 -7.73 15.59
C GLN A 255 -2.47 -8.10 15.30
N SER A 256 -2.84 -9.39 15.40
CA SER A 256 -4.22 -9.85 15.24
C SER A 256 -4.41 -11.25 15.83
N GLU A 257 -5.53 -11.51 16.50
CA GLU A 257 -5.89 -12.85 16.98
C GLU A 257 -7.36 -13.14 16.61
N GLU A 258 -7.56 -13.98 15.59
CA GLU A 258 -8.88 -14.28 15.02
C GLU A 258 -8.99 -15.76 14.60
N ASN A 259 -10.11 -16.43 14.91
CA ASN A 259 -10.44 -17.78 14.41
C ASN A 259 -9.34 -18.85 14.63
N GLY A 260 -8.64 -18.81 15.77
CA GLY A 260 -7.53 -19.74 16.06
C GLY A 260 -6.22 -19.42 15.33
N ILE A 261 -6.12 -18.25 14.69
CA ILE A 261 -4.92 -17.69 14.08
C ILE A 261 -4.45 -16.49 14.91
N ARG A 262 -3.29 -16.61 15.55
CA ARG A 262 -2.62 -15.53 16.28
C ARG A 262 -1.41 -15.07 15.48
N LYS A 263 -1.37 -13.77 15.16
CA LYS A 263 -0.27 -13.10 14.45
C LYS A 263 0.46 -12.17 15.41
N GLU A 264 1.77 -12.33 15.52
CA GLU A 264 2.64 -11.53 16.39
C GLU A 264 3.79 -10.93 15.60
N TYR A 265 4.17 -9.69 15.92
CA TYR A 265 5.29 -8.98 15.33
C TYR A 265 6.34 -8.63 16.39
N ASN A 266 7.59 -8.56 15.96
CA ASN A 266 8.70 -7.95 16.69
C ASN A 266 9.63 -7.23 15.71
N TYR A 267 10.19 -6.12 16.17
CA TYR A 267 11.14 -5.32 15.41
C TYR A 267 12.42 -5.18 16.24
N GLN A 268 13.58 -5.41 15.62
CA GLN A 268 14.90 -5.26 16.24
C GLN A 268 15.91 -4.75 15.23
N LEU A 269 17.00 -4.09 15.68
CA LEU A 269 18.16 -3.90 14.80
C LEU A 269 18.75 -5.27 14.44
N SER A 270 19.10 -5.47 13.16
CA SER A 270 19.71 -6.71 12.70
C SER A 270 21.06 -6.94 13.38
N PRO A 271 21.39 -8.17 13.82
CA PRO A 271 22.70 -8.46 14.42
C PRO A 271 23.85 -8.41 13.39
N TYR A 272 23.53 -8.34 12.09
CA TYR A 272 24.51 -8.23 11.01
C TYR A 272 24.82 -6.78 10.64
N ASN A 273 23.87 -5.85 10.80
CA ASN A 273 24.01 -4.45 10.42
C ASN A 273 22.96 -3.57 11.11
N ASP A 274 23.39 -2.55 11.86
CA ASP A 274 22.49 -1.66 12.61
C ASP A 274 21.79 -0.60 11.74
N THR A 275 22.16 -0.49 10.45
CA THR A 275 21.40 0.28 9.44
C THR A 275 20.14 -0.44 8.94
N PHE A 276 19.86 -1.66 9.42
CA PHE A 276 18.63 -2.40 9.13
C PHE A 276 17.85 -2.75 10.40
N VAL A 277 16.53 -2.63 10.33
CA VAL A 277 15.60 -3.25 11.28
C VAL A 277 15.04 -4.54 10.67
N GLU A 278 15.14 -5.64 11.41
CA GLU A 278 14.45 -6.89 11.11
C GLU A 278 13.02 -6.82 11.66
N TRP A 279 12.04 -6.89 10.77
CA TRP A 279 10.64 -7.13 11.10
C TRP A 279 10.40 -8.65 11.12
N ASN A 280 10.34 -9.22 12.31
CA ASN A 280 10.05 -10.62 12.55
C ASN A 280 8.55 -10.83 12.76
N GLU A 281 7.98 -11.81 12.07
CA GLU A 281 6.61 -12.28 12.23
C GLU A 281 6.58 -13.71 12.80
N ARG A 282 5.58 -13.96 13.64
CA ARG A 282 5.09 -15.30 13.99
C ARG A 282 3.60 -15.40 13.71
N THR A 283 3.19 -16.40 12.93
CA THR A 283 1.79 -16.74 12.71
C THR A 283 1.53 -18.13 13.26
N THR A 284 0.83 -18.22 14.38
CA THR A 284 0.39 -19.48 15.00
C THR A 284 -1.02 -19.83 14.53
N ARG A 285 -1.22 -20.99 13.91
CA ARG A 285 -2.53 -21.51 13.47
C ARG A 285 -2.71 -22.94 13.98
N ASN A 286 -3.72 -23.18 14.82
CA ASN A 286 -4.04 -24.52 15.35
C ASN A 286 -2.82 -25.25 15.98
N GLY A 287 -1.88 -24.51 16.57
CA GLY A 287 -0.64 -25.02 17.16
C GLY A 287 0.56 -25.14 16.19
N ALA A 288 0.36 -25.03 14.89
CA ALA A 288 1.46 -24.89 13.93
C ALA A 288 1.98 -23.45 13.92
N LEU A 289 3.31 -23.27 13.95
CA LEU A 289 3.97 -21.96 13.93
C LEU A 289 4.64 -21.74 12.56
N GLU A 290 4.15 -20.75 11.82
CA GLU A 290 4.83 -20.15 10.68
C GLU A 290 5.66 -18.95 11.15
N SER A 291 6.78 -18.65 10.49
CA SER A 291 7.61 -17.48 10.81
C SER A 291 8.17 -16.84 9.54
N PHE A 292 8.49 -15.56 9.63
CA PHE A 292 8.93 -14.72 8.51
C PHE A 292 9.78 -13.56 9.02
N THR A 293 10.71 -13.07 8.20
CA THR A 293 11.58 -11.92 8.53
C THR A 293 11.71 -11.02 7.31
N GLY A 294 11.15 -9.81 7.38
CA GLY A 294 11.44 -8.73 6.44
C GLY A 294 12.57 -7.84 6.94
N LEU A 295 13.22 -7.09 6.03
CA LEU A 295 14.22 -6.08 6.38
C LEU A 295 13.71 -4.67 6.03
N ILE A 296 14.03 -3.71 6.89
CA ILE A 296 13.69 -2.30 6.74
C ILE A 296 14.99 -1.49 6.79
N TYR A 297 15.35 -0.80 5.72
CA TYR A 297 16.59 -0.02 5.66
C TYR A 297 16.42 1.35 6.33
N VAL A 298 17.00 1.50 7.53
CA VAL A 298 16.95 2.69 8.38
C VAL A 298 18.25 3.50 8.37
N GLY A 299 19.19 3.21 7.46
CA GLY A 299 20.45 3.95 7.33
C GLY A 299 20.26 5.38 6.81
N ARG A 300 19.46 5.53 5.74
CA ARG A 300 19.26 6.79 4.99
C ARG A 300 17.79 6.92 4.55
N PRO A 301 17.21 8.15 4.44
CA PRO A 301 15.85 8.36 3.94
C PRO A 301 15.63 7.78 2.54
N TYR A 302 14.51 7.11 2.31
CA TYR A 302 14.12 6.59 0.99
C TYR A 302 13.38 7.64 0.17
N LEU A 303 13.87 7.94 -1.04
CA LEU A 303 13.44 9.09 -1.84
C LEU A 303 12.53 8.73 -3.02
N THR A 304 12.45 7.46 -3.41
CA THR A 304 11.77 7.03 -4.64
C THR A 304 10.54 6.16 -4.35
N ALA A 305 9.86 6.34 -3.20
CA ALA A 305 8.74 5.50 -2.82
C ALA A 305 7.55 5.65 -3.77
N VAL A 306 7.24 6.87 -4.22
CA VAL A 306 6.20 7.10 -5.23
C VAL A 306 6.61 6.49 -6.58
N ASP A 307 7.83 6.78 -7.04
CA ASP A 307 8.26 6.40 -8.38
C ASP A 307 8.59 4.90 -8.53
N VAL A 308 8.96 4.19 -7.45
CA VAL A 308 9.30 2.76 -7.47
C VAL A 308 8.22 1.92 -6.79
N THR A 309 7.90 2.18 -5.51
CA THR A 309 7.01 1.32 -4.71
C THR A 309 5.54 1.47 -5.07
N GLU A 310 5.03 2.72 -5.14
CA GLU A 310 3.63 2.97 -5.58
C GLU A 310 3.48 2.57 -7.05
N ARG A 311 4.47 2.89 -7.88
CA ARG A 311 4.52 2.45 -9.29
C ARG A 311 4.46 0.93 -9.44
N ARG A 312 5.24 0.17 -8.65
CA ARG A 312 5.16 -1.30 -8.62
C ARG A 312 3.75 -1.77 -8.30
N ASN A 313 3.08 -1.14 -7.33
CA ASN A 313 1.74 -1.54 -6.90
C ASN A 313 0.74 -1.71 -8.07
N ILE A 314 0.79 -0.77 -9.03
CA ILE A 314 -0.03 -0.71 -10.26
C ILE A 314 -0.03 -2.02 -11.07
N VAL A 315 1.03 -2.84 -11.01
CA VAL A 315 1.16 -4.06 -11.83
C VAL A 315 1.08 -5.38 -11.05
N TYR A 316 0.94 -5.39 -9.72
CA TYR A 316 0.71 -6.66 -8.98
C TYR A 316 -0.57 -7.40 -9.45
N THR A 317 -0.53 -8.73 -9.44
CA THR A 317 -1.69 -9.63 -9.65
C THR A 317 -2.77 -9.54 -8.58
N PHE A 318 -2.63 -8.71 -7.54
CA PHE A 318 -3.56 -8.64 -6.42
C PHE A 318 -4.09 -7.22 -6.15
N ARG A 319 -5.39 -7.11 -5.88
CA ARG A 319 -6.11 -5.85 -5.63
C ARG A 319 -6.93 -5.92 -4.36
N SER A 320 -6.94 -4.83 -3.59
CA SER A 320 -7.61 -4.71 -2.30
C SER A 320 -7.99 -3.27 -2.00
N LEU A 321 -9.25 -3.09 -1.59
CA LEU A 321 -9.80 -1.87 -1.01
C LEU A 321 -10.26 -2.22 0.41
N LEU A 322 -9.66 -1.65 1.44
CA LEU A 322 -9.77 -2.08 2.84
C LEU A 322 -10.07 -0.92 3.81
N SER A 323 -11.17 -1.00 4.55
CA SER A 323 -11.54 -0.14 5.68
C SER A 323 -11.20 -0.83 7.01
N ARG A 324 -10.70 -0.06 7.99
CA ARG A 324 -10.25 -0.56 9.29
C ARG A 324 -10.69 0.31 10.47
N ASP A 325 -10.62 -0.27 11.67
CA ASP A 325 -10.78 0.47 12.92
C ASP A 325 -9.45 1.12 13.37
N GLN A 326 -9.51 2.00 14.36
CA GLN A 326 -8.34 2.61 15.02
C GLN A 326 -7.30 1.59 15.51
N LYS A 327 -7.67 0.32 15.68
CA LYS A 327 -6.79 -0.77 16.13
C LYS A 327 -6.22 -1.60 14.97
N GLY A 328 -6.53 -1.26 13.72
CA GLY A 328 -6.02 -1.95 12.53
C GLY A 328 -6.76 -3.25 12.20
N HIS A 329 -7.90 -3.53 12.84
CA HIS A 329 -8.77 -4.64 12.46
C HIS A 329 -9.54 -4.31 11.18
N LEU A 330 -9.78 -5.31 10.34
CA LEU A 330 -10.61 -5.15 9.14
C LEU A 330 -12.09 -4.96 9.51
N ILE A 331 -12.69 -3.86 9.03
CA ILE A 331 -14.13 -3.61 9.11
C ILE A 331 -14.79 -4.15 7.83
N ALA A 332 -14.50 -3.52 6.69
CA ALA A 332 -15.10 -3.84 5.40
C ALA A 332 -14.11 -3.70 4.25
N GLY A 333 -14.47 -4.19 3.07
CA GLY A 333 -13.63 -4.11 1.88
C GLY A 333 -13.94 -5.12 0.80
N MET A 334 -13.19 -5.00 -0.29
CA MET A 334 -13.20 -5.95 -1.39
C MET A 334 -11.77 -6.33 -1.80
N TYR A 335 -11.60 -7.53 -2.35
CA TYR A 335 -10.35 -7.95 -2.97
C TYR A 335 -10.56 -8.93 -4.12
N PHE A 336 -9.61 -8.96 -5.07
CA PHE A 336 -9.61 -9.85 -6.22
C PHE A 336 -8.20 -10.06 -6.78
N LYS A 337 -8.07 -11.02 -7.71
CA LYS A 337 -6.85 -11.25 -8.48
C LYS A 337 -7.00 -10.73 -9.90
N VAL A 338 -6.01 -9.98 -10.37
CA VAL A 338 -5.89 -9.51 -11.75
C VAL A 338 -5.31 -10.65 -12.57
N LEU A 339 -6.19 -11.46 -13.15
CA LEU A 339 -5.84 -12.69 -13.86
C LEU A 339 -6.76 -12.88 -15.06
N LYS A 340 -6.19 -13.29 -16.19
CA LYS A 340 -6.94 -13.56 -17.43
C LYS A 340 -8.01 -14.62 -17.17
N ASN A 341 -9.25 -14.35 -17.59
CA ASN A 341 -10.45 -15.16 -17.36
C ASN A 341 -10.89 -15.26 -15.87
N SER A 342 -10.42 -14.38 -14.98
CA SER A 342 -10.91 -14.31 -13.60
C SER A 342 -12.11 -13.38 -13.46
N ASP A 343 -13.27 -13.99 -13.17
CA ASP A 343 -14.54 -13.29 -12.94
C ASP A 343 -14.89 -13.17 -11.44
N GLU A 344 -14.02 -13.65 -10.54
CA GLU A 344 -14.30 -13.69 -9.10
C GLU A 344 -13.72 -12.47 -8.34
N PHE A 345 -14.51 -11.95 -7.40
CA PHE A 345 -14.01 -11.11 -6.31
C PHE A 345 -14.57 -11.57 -4.97
N THR A 346 -14.09 -10.98 -3.87
CA THR A 346 -14.61 -11.25 -2.52
C THR A 346 -14.82 -9.94 -1.78
N ILE A 347 -16.01 -9.76 -1.20
CA ILE A 347 -16.28 -8.70 -0.23
C ILE A 347 -16.21 -9.25 1.19
N PHE A 348 -15.96 -8.37 2.16
CA PHE A 348 -16.17 -8.62 3.58
C PHE A 348 -16.67 -7.34 4.24
N TYR A 349 -17.48 -7.49 5.29
CA TYR A 349 -18.11 -6.38 6.03
C TYR A 349 -18.68 -6.90 7.36
N GLN A 350 -19.11 -6.02 8.25
CA GLN A 350 -19.72 -6.39 9.53
C GLN A 350 -21.25 -6.28 9.47
N CYS A 351 -21.95 -7.41 9.61
CA CYS A 351 -23.41 -7.45 9.73
C CYS A 351 -23.80 -8.72 10.50
N MET A 352 -24.33 -8.55 11.72
CA MET A 352 -24.61 -9.64 12.66
C MET A 352 -23.39 -10.58 12.90
N GLY A 353 -22.18 -10.03 12.82
CA GLY A 353 -20.91 -10.77 12.76
C GLY A 353 -20.07 -10.36 11.55
N LYS A 354 -18.87 -10.94 11.40
CA LYS A 354 -18.01 -10.73 10.23
C LYS A 354 -18.52 -11.57 9.05
N GLN A 355 -18.97 -10.91 7.99
CA GLN A 355 -19.36 -11.52 6.72
C GLN A 355 -18.16 -11.55 5.77
N ARG A 356 -18.04 -12.63 4.98
CA ARG A 356 -17.14 -12.70 3.82
C ARG A 356 -17.81 -13.50 2.72
N ILE A 357 -17.97 -12.90 1.55
CA ILE A 357 -18.77 -13.43 0.45
C ILE A 357 -17.97 -13.32 -0.85
N LYS A 358 -17.73 -14.45 -1.51
CA LYS A 358 -17.23 -14.49 -2.89
C LYS A 358 -18.40 -14.20 -3.84
N MET A 359 -18.16 -13.38 -4.87
CA MET A 359 -19.14 -12.95 -5.87
C MET A 359 -18.53 -12.96 -7.27
N SER A 360 -19.37 -12.99 -8.32
CA SER A 360 -18.94 -12.81 -9.71
C SER A 360 -19.03 -11.33 -10.11
N PHE A 361 -18.03 -10.83 -10.84
CA PHE A 361 -18.11 -9.51 -11.49
C PHE A 361 -19.25 -9.46 -12.51
N SER A 362 -19.50 -10.56 -13.23
CA SER A 362 -20.56 -10.69 -14.22
C SER A 362 -21.98 -10.55 -13.64
N ASP A 363 -22.20 -10.88 -12.36
CA ASP A 363 -23.48 -10.62 -11.67
C ASP A 363 -23.86 -9.13 -11.68
N PHE A 364 -22.87 -8.24 -11.49
CA PHE A 364 -23.08 -6.79 -11.39
C PHE A 364 -23.14 -6.07 -12.74
N MET A 365 -22.89 -6.79 -13.84
CA MET A 365 -22.84 -6.27 -15.21
C MET A 365 -24.19 -6.34 -15.92
N GLN A 366 -25.17 -6.99 -15.30
CA GLN A 366 -26.53 -7.13 -15.80
C GLN A 366 -27.30 -5.81 -15.64
N SER A 367 -28.30 -5.59 -16.50
CA SER A 367 -29.14 -4.39 -16.47
C SER A 367 -29.98 -4.27 -15.18
N LYS A 368 -30.42 -5.40 -14.63
CA LYS A 368 -30.87 -5.52 -13.24
C LYS A 368 -29.90 -6.42 -12.48
N VAL A 369 -29.33 -5.91 -11.40
CA VAL A 369 -28.59 -6.69 -10.39
C VAL A 369 -29.60 -7.24 -9.38
N ASP A 370 -29.32 -8.41 -8.81
CA ASP A 370 -30.13 -8.98 -7.73
C ASP A 370 -30.21 -8.07 -6.48
N GLU A 371 -31.35 -8.09 -5.80
CA GLU A 371 -31.67 -7.16 -4.70
C GLU A 371 -30.95 -7.52 -3.38
N ASP A 372 -30.66 -8.80 -3.15
CA ASP A 372 -29.84 -9.25 -2.01
C ASP A 372 -28.34 -9.02 -2.28
N LEU A 373 -27.87 -9.21 -3.52
CA LEU A 373 -26.53 -8.77 -3.92
C LEU A 373 -26.35 -7.25 -3.75
N MET A 374 -27.28 -6.43 -4.22
CA MET A 374 -27.25 -4.97 -4.04
C MET A 374 -27.17 -4.58 -2.56
N LYS A 375 -28.04 -5.15 -1.72
CA LYS A 375 -28.03 -4.89 -0.27
C LYS A 375 -26.70 -5.22 0.40
N LYS A 376 -25.98 -6.25 -0.06
CA LYS A 376 -24.64 -6.61 0.43
C LYS A 376 -23.57 -5.62 -0.01
N ILE A 377 -23.67 -5.08 -1.23
CA ILE A 377 -22.80 -3.99 -1.72
C ILE A 377 -23.06 -2.71 -0.95
N ASP A 378 -24.31 -2.31 -0.71
CA ASP A 378 -24.65 -1.09 0.03
C ASP A 378 -24.07 -1.10 1.45
N ILE A 379 -24.25 -2.19 2.21
CA ILE A 379 -23.68 -2.34 3.57
C ILE A 379 -22.14 -2.24 3.55
N CYS A 380 -21.48 -2.79 2.52
CA CYS A 380 -20.03 -2.73 2.37
C CYS A 380 -19.55 -1.33 1.95
N ASN A 381 -20.29 -0.65 1.06
CA ASN A 381 -20.04 0.72 0.61
C ASN A 381 -20.02 1.71 1.79
N ASP A 382 -21.05 1.63 2.64
CA ASP A 382 -21.20 2.52 3.79
C ASP A 382 -20.09 2.29 4.84
N GLN A 383 -19.66 1.04 5.03
CA GLN A 383 -18.55 0.69 5.94
C GLN A 383 -17.15 0.96 5.37
N LEU A 384 -17.05 1.20 4.06
CA LEU A 384 -15.87 1.78 3.41
C LEU A 384 -15.89 3.33 3.42
N ASN A 385 -16.90 3.95 4.04
CA ASN A 385 -17.13 5.41 4.06
C ASN A 385 -17.18 6.02 2.63
N LEU A 386 -17.71 5.27 1.67
CA LEU A 386 -17.75 5.69 0.27
C LEU A 386 -19.06 6.43 -0.08
N PRO A 387 -19.03 7.36 -1.05
CA PRO A 387 -20.25 7.93 -1.64
C PRO A 387 -21.22 6.84 -2.12
N LYS A 388 -22.53 7.13 -2.06
CA LYS A 388 -23.57 6.15 -2.42
C LYS A 388 -23.33 5.53 -3.82
N ASN A 389 -23.45 4.21 -3.91
CA ASN A 389 -23.20 3.38 -5.10
C ASN A 389 -21.73 3.34 -5.59
N LYS A 390 -20.76 3.99 -4.93
CA LYS A 390 -19.37 4.06 -5.43
C LYS A 390 -18.69 2.69 -5.47
N LEU A 391 -18.96 1.81 -4.49
CA LEU A 391 -18.48 0.43 -4.53
C LEU A 391 -19.02 -0.36 -5.74
N LEU A 392 -20.27 -0.11 -6.16
CA LEU A 392 -20.85 -0.71 -7.36
C LEU A 392 -20.17 -0.19 -8.64
N GLU A 393 -19.82 1.11 -8.69
CA GLU A 393 -19.01 1.68 -9.78
C GLU A 393 -17.64 1.00 -9.86
N ILE A 394 -16.95 0.86 -8.71
CA ILE A 394 -15.63 0.23 -8.59
C ILE A 394 -15.67 -1.25 -9.04
N ILE A 395 -16.68 -2.01 -8.62
CA ILE A 395 -16.89 -3.41 -9.05
C ILE A 395 -17.14 -3.49 -10.55
N ARG A 396 -17.98 -2.60 -11.10
CA ARG A 396 -18.29 -2.56 -12.54
C ARG A 396 -17.09 -2.16 -13.39
N LYS A 397 -16.28 -1.18 -12.98
CA LYS A 397 -15.03 -0.85 -13.68
C LYS A 397 -14.01 -1.98 -13.58
N SER A 398 -13.80 -2.54 -12.39
CA SER A 398 -12.87 -3.67 -12.17
C SER A 398 -13.21 -4.85 -13.09
N GLY A 399 -14.47 -5.27 -13.14
CA GLY A 399 -14.91 -6.37 -13.99
C GLY A 399 -14.97 -6.08 -15.50
N GLN A 400 -14.92 -4.80 -15.91
CA GLN A 400 -14.71 -4.42 -17.31
C GLN A 400 -13.24 -4.59 -17.68
N ILE A 401 -12.32 -4.14 -16.82
CA ILE A 401 -10.86 -4.29 -17.02
C ILE A 401 -10.46 -5.78 -17.02
N GLN A 402 -11.07 -6.61 -16.16
CA GLN A 402 -10.86 -8.06 -16.13
C GLN A 402 -11.26 -8.80 -17.44
N ARG A 403 -11.92 -8.09 -18.38
CA ARG A 403 -12.27 -8.59 -19.72
C ARG A 403 -11.39 -8.01 -20.83
N ASP A 404 -10.56 -7.00 -20.55
CA ASP A 404 -9.53 -6.50 -21.46
C ASP A 404 -8.32 -7.46 -21.45
N GLY A 405 -8.50 -8.60 -22.11
CA GLY A 405 -7.51 -9.67 -22.16
C GLY A 405 -6.20 -9.34 -22.89
N GLU A 406 -6.10 -8.15 -23.50
CA GLU A 406 -4.87 -7.58 -24.06
C GLU A 406 -4.15 -6.75 -22.98
N TYR A 407 -4.83 -5.78 -22.36
CA TYR A 407 -4.28 -5.03 -21.23
C TYR A 407 -3.77 -5.94 -20.11
N LEU A 408 -4.57 -6.93 -19.70
CA LEU A 408 -4.17 -7.90 -18.67
C LEU A 408 -2.89 -8.66 -19.06
N GLN A 409 -2.77 -9.06 -20.34
CA GLN A 409 -1.62 -9.80 -20.82
C GLN A 409 -0.35 -8.94 -20.83
N GLN A 410 -0.46 -7.66 -21.21
CA GLN A 410 0.68 -6.74 -21.15
C GLN A 410 1.06 -6.42 -19.70
N ALA A 411 0.09 -6.15 -18.81
CA ALA A 411 0.35 -5.83 -17.40
C ALA A 411 1.03 -6.99 -16.64
N SER A 412 0.54 -8.23 -16.81
CA SER A 412 1.17 -9.42 -16.20
C SER A 412 2.57 -9.71 -16.74
N GLU A 413 2.92 -9.25 -17.95
CA GLU A 413 4.28 -9.39 -18.48
C GLU A 413 5.26 -8.41 -17.80
N ILE A 414 4.81 -7.19 -17.47
CA ILE A 414 5.59 -6.25 -16.65
C ILE A 414 5.86 -6.86 -15.27
N GLU A 415 4.81 -7.36 -14.60
CA GLU A 415 4.93 -8.07 -13.32
C GLU A 415 5.88 -9.28 -13.41
N ARG A 416 5.80 -10.08 -14.48
CA ARG A 416 6.69 -11.22 -14.70
C ARG A 416 8.15 -10.77 -14.81
N CYS A 417 8.44 -9.65 -15.47
CA CYS A 417 9.78 -9.11 -15.58
C CYS A 417 10.31 -8.60 -14.22
N ILE A 418 9.49 -7.92 -13.42
CA ILE A 418 9.86 -7.50 -12.06
C ILE A 418 10.16 -8.75 -11.19
N ASN A 419 9.25 -9.73 -11.20
CA ASN A 419 9.40 -10.99 -10.45
C ASN A 419 10.62 -11.83 -10.85
N VAL A 420 11.20 -11.61 -12.04
CA VAL A 420 12.45 -12.25 -12.51
C VAL A 420 13.67 -11.44 -12.07
N MET A 421 13.60 -10.11 -12.10
CA MET A 421 14.63 -9.20 -11.60
C MET A 421 14.87 -9.40 -10.09
N SER A 422 13.81 -9.52 -9.30
CA SER A 422 13.85 -9.65 -7.83
C SER A 422 13.99 -11.08 -7.30
N ALA A 423 14.17 -12.07 -8.18
CA ALA A 423 14.16 -13.49 -7.81
C ALA A 423 15.35 -13.97 -6.93
N ASN A 424 16.22 -13.06 -6.48
CA ASN A 424 17.36 -13.30 -5.60
C ASN A 424 17.60 -12.06 -4.69
N ASN A 425 16.51 -11.48 -4.16
CA ASN A 425 16.49 -10.23 -3.38
C ASN A 425 17.42 -10.33 -2.14
#